data_AF-A0A6C9EHF6-F1
#
_entry.id   AF-A0A6C9EHF6-F1
#
_cell.length_a   1.000
_cell.length_b   1.000
_cell.length_c   1.000
_cell.angle_alpha   90.00
_cell.angle_beta   90.00
_cell.angle_gamma   90.00
#
_symmetry.space_group_name_H-M   'P 1'
#
loop_
_entity.id
_entity.type
_entity.pdbx_description
1 polymer ?
#
loop_
_entity_poly.entity_id
_entity_poly.type
_entity_poly.pdbx_seq_one_letter_code
_entity_poly.pdbx_strand_id
1 'polypeptide(L)'
;MQRPIMTSRSFLRTPSEAAGPGDEATIQDLVDTLEANRSRCVGMAANMIGVSKRIIVFVDEDLGGRITVMLNPVITASDGAFDTQEG
;
A
#
# COMPACT_ATOMS: atom_id res chain seq x y z
N MET A 1 3.82 4.09 -13.44
CA MET A 1 3.23 3.16 -14.43
C MET A 1 2.40 2.12 -13.68
N GLN A 2 1.29 1.63 -14.23
CA GLN A 2 0.55 0.52 -13.61
C GLN A 2 1.40 -0.76 -13.56
N ARG A 3 1.45 -1.41 -12.40
CA ARG A 3 2.18 -2.65 -12.15
C ARG A 3 1.23 -3.85 -12.01
N PRO A 4 1.67 -5.07 -12.39
CA PRO A 4 0.90 -6.29 -12.14
C PRO A 4 0.86 -6.60 -10.63
N ILE A 5 -0.23 -7.23 -10.18
CA ILE A 5 -0.39 -7.64 -8.78
C ILE A 5 0.42 -8.91 -8.50
N MET A 6 1.29 -8.83 -7.50
CA MET A 6 2.08 -9.93 -6.96
C MET A 6 1.21 -10.83 -6.10
N THR A 7 1.07 -12.10 -6.49
CA THR A 7 0.26 -13.12 -5.75
C THR A 7 1.12 -14.21 -5.09
N SER A 8 2.44 -14.13 -5.24
CA SER A 8 3.37 -15.12 -4.69
C SER A 8 3.42 -15.07 -3.16
N ARG A 9 2.88 -16.10 -2.50
CA ARG A 9 2.88 -16.21 -1.04
C ARG A 9 4.28 -16.21 -0.42
N SER A 10 5.26 -16.81 -1.10
CA SER A 10 6.65 -16.86 -0.59
C SER A 10 7.28 -15.47 -0.54
N PHE A 11 7.00 -14.63 -1.54
CA PHE A 11 7.43 -13.24 -1.56
C PHE A 11 6.68 -12.42 -0.50
N LEU A 12 5.35 -12.48 -0.50
CA LEU A 12 4.48 -11.64 0.34
C LEU A 12 4.65 -11.87 1.85
N ARG A 13 5.12 -13.06 2.26
CA ARG A 13 5.38 -13.36 3.68
C ARG A 13 6.68 -12.73 4.20
N THR A 14 7.55 -12.23 3.33
CA THR A 14 8.84 -11.67 3.74
C THR A 14 8.66 -10.22 4.20
N PRO A 15 9.18 -9.84 5.38
CA PRO A 15 9.16 -8.45 5.83
C PRO A 15 9.83 -7.52 4.81
N SER A 16 9.20 -6.38 4.54
CA SER A 16 9.74 -5.37 3.63
C SER A 16 10.77 -4.47 4.29
N GLU A 17 11.73 -4.01 3.50
CA GLU A 17 12.79 -3.10 3.96
C GLU A 17 12.28 -1.68 4.13
N ALA A 18 12.98 -0.86 4.90
CA ALA A 18 12.66 0.56 5.02
C ALA A 18 12.74 1.25 3.65
N ALA A 19 11.78 2.12 3.39
CA ALA A 19 11.81 3.05 2.28
C ALA A 19 12.85 4.14 2.55
N GLY A 20 13.53 4.61 1.50
CA GLY A 20 14.54 5.65 1.56
C GLY A 20 14.53 6.54 0.32
N PRO A 21 15.51 7.47 0.22
CA PRO A 21 15.70 8.26 -0.99
C PRO A 21 15.93 7.34 -2.20
N GLY A 22 15.22 7.57 -3.32
CA GLY A 22 15.27 6.74 -4.51
C GLY A 22 14.02 5.88 -4.76
N ASP A 23 13.10 5.79 -3.79
CA ASP A 23 11.86 5.03 -3.91
C ASP A 23 10.70 5.80 -4.60
N GLU A 24 10.96 7.00 -5.14
CA GLU A 24 9.94 7.87 -5.77
C GLU A 24 9.22 7.16 -6.92
N ALA A 25 9.94 6.36 -7.71
CA ALA A 25 9.36 5.57 -8.79
C ALA A 25 8.38 4.52 -8.25
N THR A 26 8.72 3.87 -7.13
CA THR A 26 7.84 2.89 -6.47
C THR A 26 6.56 3.55 -5.95
N ILE A 27 6.68 4.77 -5.39
CA ILE A 27 5.53 5.55 -4.93
C ILE A 27 4.60 5.86 -6.11
N GLN A 28 5.15 6.36 -7.22
CA GLN A 28 4.35 6.68 -8.39
C GLN A 28 3.68 5.43 -8.99
N ASP A 29 4.40 4.31 -9.08
CA ASP A 29 3.86 3.04 -9.54
C ASP A 29 2.72 2.53 -8.65
N LEU A 30 2.81 2.71 -7.33
CA LEU A 30 1.73 2.38 -6.39
C LEU A 30 0.49 3.26 -6.61
N VAL A 31 0.68 4.57 -6.71
CA VAL A 31 -0.42 5.53 -6.96
C VAL A 31 -1.13 5.20 -8.27
N ASP A 32 -0.37 5.03 -9.36
CA ASP A 32 -0.93 4.71 -10.67
C ASP A 32 -1.68 3.36 -10.65
N THR A 33 -1.15 2.37 -9.93
CA THR A 33 -1.77 1.04 -9.84
C THR A 33 -3.05 1.07 -9.00
N LEU A 34 -3.06 1.80 -7.88
CA LEU A 34 -4.26 1.97 -7.06
C LEU A 34 -5.35 2.74 -7.84
N GLU A 35 -4.99 3.82 -8.53
CA GLU A 35 -5.93 4.61 -9.32
C GLU A 35 -6.57 3.78 -10.44
N ALA A 36 -5.79 2.93 -11.13
CA ALA A 36 -6.31 2.00 -12.14
C ALA A 36 -7.23 0.90 -11.55
N ASN A 37 -7.17 0.64 -10.24
CA ASN A 37 -7.96 -0.37 -9.54
C ASN A 37 -8.96 0.22 -8.54
N ARG A 38 -9.22 1.52 -8.61
CA ARG A 38 -10.00 2.29 -7.65
C ARG A 38 -11.44 1.79 -7.44
N SER A 39 -12.01 1.10 -8.43
CA SER A 39 -13.35 0.51 -8.32
C SER A 39 -13.42 -0.75 -7.45
N ARG A 40 -12.27 -1.37 -7.13
CA ARG A 40 -12.22 -2.67 -6.44
C ARG A 40 -11.16 -2.76 -5.35
N CYS A 41 -10.42 -1.68 -5.11
CA CYS A 41 -9.28 -1.67 -4.20
C CYS A 41 -9.25 -0.35 -3.43
N VAL A 42 -9.19 -0.43 -2.10
CA VAL A 42 -9.16 0.73 -1.20
C VAL A 42 -7.74 1.04 -0.71
N GLY A 43 -6.79 0.11 -0.87
CA GLY A 43 -5.40 0.31 -0.50
C GLY A 43 -4.46 -0.79 -0.97
N MET A 44 -3.18 -0.45 -1.09
CA MET A 44 -2.12 -1.31 -1.60
C MET A 44 -0.77 -1.06 -0.88
N ALA A 45 0.07 -2.09 -0.83
CA ALA A 45 1.44 -2.02 -0.34
C ALA A 45 2.45 -2.30 -1.46
N ALA A 46 3.68 -1.79 -1.36
CA ALA A 46 4.72 -1.97 -2.39
C ALA A 46 5.00 -3.44 -2.73
N ASN A 47 4.93 -4.33 -1.73
CA ASN A 47 5.15 -5.75 -1.94
C ASN A 47 4.07 -6.38 -2.85
N MET A 48 2.87 -5.79 -2.92
CA MET A 48 1.81 -6.20 -3.84
C MET A 48 2.11 -5.86 -5.30
N ILE A 49 3.10 -5.01 -5.59
CA ILE A 49 3.60 -4.74 -6.94
C ILE A 49 5.01 -5.31 -7.18
N GLY A 50 5.45 -6.21 -6.29
CA GLY A 50 6.74 -6.89 -6.38
C GLY A 50 7.94 -6.11 -5.83
N VAL A 51 7.70 -5.03 -5.07
CA VAL A 51 8.77 -4.21 -4.49
C VAL A 51 8.78 -4.36 -2.96
N SER A 52 9.87 -4.89 -2.40
CA SER A 52 9.97 -5.16 -0.96
C SER A 52 10.36 -3.93 -0.13
N LYS A 53 9.50 -2.88 -0.15
CA LYS A 53 9.69 -1.64 0.61
C LYS A 53 8.49 -1.31 1.49
N ARG A 54 8.74 -0.68 2.65
CA ARG A 54 7.72 -0.22 3.61
C ARG A 54 7.01 1.03 3.11
N ILE A 55 6.21 0.87 2.05
CA ILE A 55 5.42 1.93 1.44
C ILE A 55 4.00 1.38 1.27
N ILE A 56 3.02 2.16 1.71
CA ILE A 56 1.60 1.88 1.49
C ILE A 56 0.92 3.10 0.86
N VAL A 57 -0.11 2.81 0.07
CA VAL A 57 -1.02 3.80 -0.49
C VAL A 57 -2.45 3.36 -0.22
N PHE A 58 -3.34 4.30 0.11
CA PHE A 58 -4.75 3.99 0.32
C PHE A 58 -5.63 5.19 -0.01
N VAL A 59 -6.90 4.92 -0.30
CA VAL A 59 -7.91 5.95 -0.48
C VAL A 59 -8.38 6.38 0.91
N ASP A 60 -8.17 7.65 1.20
CA ASP A 60 -8.56 8.28 2.46
C ASP A 60 -9.90 8.99 2.26
N GLU A 61 -10.97 8.36 2.73
CA GLU A 61 -12.34 8.88 2.63
C GLU A 61 -12.52 10.17 3.45
N ASP A 62 -11.84 10.29 4.60
CA ASP A 62 -11.89 11.49 5.44
C ASP A 62 -11.22 12.71 4.77
N LEU A 63 -10.24 12.46 3.90
CA LEU A 63 -9.62 13.47 3.05
C LEU A 63 -10.31 13.65 1.68
N GLY A 64 -11.58 13.27 1.58
CA GLY A 64 -12.38 13.43 0.35
C GLY A 64 -12.01 12.43 -0.73
N GLY A 65 -11.64 11.21 -0.35
CA GLY A 65 -11.26 10.14 -1.25
C GLY A 65 -9.90 10.37 -1.91
N ARG A 66 -8.96 11.07 -1.27
CA ARG A 66 -7.63 11.25 -1.88
C ARG A 66 -6.76 10.02 -1.70
N ILE A 67 -5.85 9.76 -2.64
CA ILE A 67 -4.82 8.74 -2.42
C ILE A 67 -3.78 9.33 -1.46
N THR A 68 -3.66 8.71 -0.29
CA THR A 68 -2.66 9.02 0.72
C THR A 68 -1.51 8.02 0.63
N VAL A 69 -0.28 8.51 0.74
CA VAL A 69 0.94 7.68 0.74
C VAL A 69 1.59 7.77 2.11
N MET A 70 1.97 6.62 2.68
CA MET A 70 2.78 6.57 3.91
C MET A 70 4.09 5.83 3.67
N LEU A 71 5.18 6.43 4.12
CA LEU A 71 6.52 5.87 4.09
C LEU A 71 6.93 5.43 5.49
N ASN A 72 7.42 4.20 5.61
CA ASN A 72 7.85 3.61 6.88
C ASN A 72 6.82 3.77 8.02
N PRO A 73 5.51 3.52 7.78
CA PRO A 73 4.50 3.75 8.81
C PRO A 73 4.78 2.88 10.05
N VAL A 74 4.41 3.44 11.20
CA VAL A 74 4.43 2.77 12.50
C VAL A 74 3.11 3.07 13.21
N ILE A 75 2.52 2.05 13.82
CA ILE A 75 1.34 2.22 14.68
C ILE A 75 1.83 2.78 16.01
N THR A 76 1.36 3.97 16.38
CA THR A 76 1.74 4.65 17.63
C THR A 76 0.72 4.45 18.74
N ALA A 77 -0.53 4.19 18.37
CA ALA A 77 -1.64 3.89 19.27
C ALA A 77 -2.70 3.07 18.53
N SER A 78 -3.53 2.36 19.30
CA SER A 78 -4.67 1.57 18.82
C SER A 78 -5.75 1.59 19.89
N ASP A 79 -7.03 1.64 19.50
CA ASP A 79 -8.14 1.65 20.44
C ASP A 79 -9.24 0.67 20.01
N GLY A 80 -9.65 -0.19 20.94
CA GLY A 80 -10.69 -1.18 20.74
C GLY A 80 -10.39 -2.24 19.67
N ALA A 81 -11.30 -3.22 19.57
CA ALA A 81 -11.34 -4.14 18.45
C ALA A 81 -12.49 -3.72 17.52
N PHE A 82 -12.27 -3.83 16.22
CA PHE A 82 -13.29 -3.61 15.20
C PHE A 82 -13.53 -4.91 14.44
N ASP A 83 -14.76 -5.38 14.42
CA ASP A 83 -15.16 -6.60 13.70
C ASP A 83 -15.61 -6.23 12.29
N THR A 84 -14.90 -6.78 11.30
CA THR A 84 -15.17 -6.56 9.88
C THR A 84 -14.63 -7.72 9.04
N GLN A 85 -15.05 -7.79 7.78
CA GLN A 85 -14.51 -8.73 6.80
C GLN A 85 -13.61 -8.00 5.80
N GLU A 86 -12.33 -8.36 5.76
CA GLU A 86 -11.36 -7.86 4.79
C GLU A 86 -11.22 -8.81 3.59
N GLY A 87 -10.87 -8.26 2.42
CA GLY A 87 -10.80 -8.97 1.13
C GLY A 87 -9.42 -9.46 0.72
#